data_AF-A7MG61-F1
#
_entry.id   AF-A7MG61-F1
#
_cell.length_a   1.000
_cell.length_b   1.000
_cell.length_c   1.000
_cell.angle_alpha   90.00
_cell.angle_beta   90.00
_cell.angle_gamma   90.00
#
_symmetry.space_group_name_H-M   'P 1'
#
loop_
_entity.id
_entity.type
_entity.pdbx_description
1 polymer ?
#
loop_
_entity_poly.entity_id
_entity_poly.type
_entity_poly.pdbx_seq_one_letter_code
_entity_poly.pdbx_strand_id
1 'polypeptide(L)'
;MVNNAEFNILTLLASRDDVKWTWYSLDRAMSLRKMEGVGNVARLVRNLHEAGLVDITPSTPAGMDYYHISAQGIRLLKQIQKQNI
;
A
#
# COMPACT_ATOMS: atom_id res chain seq x y z
N MET A 1 -10.57 8.50 -6.69
CA MET A 1 -11.15 7.53 -5.74
C MET A 1 -10.27 6.30 -5.78
N VAL A 2 -9.82 5.80 -4.63
CA VAL A 2 -9.01 4.57 -4.57
C VAL A 2 -9.87 3.35 -4.88
N ASN A 3 -9.34 2.41 -5.65
CA ASN A 3 -10.02 1.13 -5.90
C ASN A 3 -9.74 0.13 -4.76
N ASN A 4 -10.42 -1.03 -4.78
CA ASN A 4 -10.26 -2.06 -3.74
C ASN A 4 -8.81 -2.57 -3.61
N ALA A 5 -8.09 -2.73 -4.72
CA ALA A 5 -6.71 -3.21 -4.70
C ALA A 5 -5.76 -2.18 -4.06
N GLU A 6 -5.94 -0.90 -4.37
CA GLU A 6 -5.24 0.22 -3.75
C GLU A 6 -5.59 0.34 -2.26
N PHE A 7 -6.87 0.15 -1.90
CA PHE A 7 -7.31 0.14 -0.51
C PHE A 7 -6.69 -1.01 0.31
N ASN A 8 -6.55 -2.19 -0.28
CA ASN A 8 -5.86 -3.34 0.34
C ASN A 8 -4.39 -3.01 0.64
N ILE A 9 -3.69 -2.37 -0.31
CA ILE A 9 -2.30 -1.94 -0.12
C ILE A 9 -2.20 -0.92 1.02
N LEU A 10 -3.04 0.12 1.03
CA LEU A 10 -3.06 1.12 2.11
C LEU A 10 -3.29 0.46 3.47
N THR A 11 -4.22 -0.50 3.55
CA THR A 11 -4.53 -1.22 4.79
C THR A 11 -3.32 -2.05 5.27
N LEU A 12 -2.61 -2.72 4.36
CA LEU A 12 -1.41 -3.48 4.71
C LEU A 12 -0.29 -2.58 5.22
N LEU A 13 -0.01 -1.48 4.51
CA LEU A 13 1.00 -0.50 4.92
C LEU A 13 0.69 0.12 6.28
N ALA A 14 -0.58 0.38 6.58
CA ALA A 14 -1.01 0.91 7.87
C ALA A 14 -1.02 -0.13 9.00
N SER A 15 -1.04 -1.43 8.68
CA SER A 15 -1.17 -2.49 9.68
C SER A 15 0.11 -2.76 10.46
N ARG A 16 1.28 -2.42 9.90
CA ARG A 16 2.60 -2.66 10.48
C ARG A 16 3.59 -1.59 10.01
N ASP A 17 3.94 -0.69 10.91
CA ASP A 17 4.94 0.36 10.72
C ASP A 17 6.38 -0.16 10.86
N ASP A 18 6.56 -1.32 11.52
CA ASP A 18 7.84 -1.97 11.74
C ASP A 18 8.34 -2.79 10.53
N VAL A 19 7.49 -3.01 9.53
CA VAL A 19 7.81 -3.80 8.33
C VAL A 19 8.26 -2.90 7.19
N LYS A 20 9.45 -3.18 6.66
CA LYS A 20 9.93 -2.60 5.41
C LYS A 20 9.23 -3.26 4.21
N TRP A 21 8.08 -2.72 3.84
CA TRP A 21 7.28 -3.24 2.74
C TRP A 21 7.93 -2.96 1.39
N THR A 22 8.24 -4.01 0.65
CA THR A 22 8.58 -3.98 -0.79
C THR A 22 7.38 -4.43 -1.62
N TRP A 23 7.44 -4.25 -2.95
CA TRP A 23 6.42 -4.81 -3.85
C TRP A 23 6.25 -6.31 -3.65
N TYR A 24 7.36 -7.04 -3.45
CA TYR A 24 7.35 -8.49 -3.30
C TYR A 24 6.67 -8.92 -1.99
N SER A 25 7.01 -8.27 -0.87
CA SER A 25 6.40 -8.61 0.43
C SER A 25 4.91 -8.25 0.47
N LEU A 26 4.52 -7.14 -0.16
CA LEU A 26 3.11 -6.77 -0.30
C LEU A 26 2.36 -7.78 -1.17
N ASP A 27 2.91 -8.13 -2.34
CA ASP A 27 2.28 -9.06 -3.27
C ASP A 27 2.06 -10.43 -2.61
N ARG A 28 3.07 -10.91 -1.87
CA ARG A 28 2.98 -12.13 -1.07
C ARG A 28 1.91 -12.02 0.03
N ALA A 29 1.86 -10.91 0.77
CA ALA A 29 0.86 -10.71 1.81
C ALA A 29 -0.57 -10.66 1.24
N MET A 30 -0.75 -10.00 0.09
CA MET A 30 -2.02 -9.93 -0.63
C MET A 30 -2.44 -11.31 -1.13
N SER A 31 -1.52 -12.09 -1.71
CA SER A 31 -1.77 -13.46 -2.18
C SER A 31 -2.19 -14.38 -1.03
N LEU A 32 -1.47 -14.36 0.10
CA LEU A 32 -1.80 -15.15 1.29
C LEU A 32 -3.18 -14.82 1.85
N ARG A 33 -3.61 -13.56 1.74
CA ARG A 33 -4.91 -13.07 2.22
C ARG A 33 -6.01 -13.10 1.15
N LYS A 34 -5.73 -13.66 -0.05
CA LYS A 34 -6.64 -13.71 -1.21
C LYS A 34 -7.22 -12.32 -1.57
N MET A 35 -6.38 -11.29 -1.52
CA MET A 35 -6.74 -9.92 -1.83
C MET A 35 -6.65 -9.63 -3.34
N GLU A 36 -7.50 -8.71 -3.82
CA GLU A 36 -7.41 -8.17 -5.18
C GLU A 36 -6.13 -7.35 -5.35
N GLY A 37 -5.50 -7.41 -6.54
CA GLY A 37 -4.32 -6.60 -6.89
C GLY A 37 -2.99 -7.35 -6.96
N VAL A 38 -2.97 -8.65 -6.67
CA VAL A 38 -1.79 -9.53 -6.84
C VAL A 38 -1.27 -9.45 -8.28
N GLY A 39 0.07 -9.47 -8.44
CA GLY A 39 0.79 -9.29 -9.70
C GLY A 39 0.87 -7.84 -10.19
N ASN A 40 0.16 -6.90 -9.56
CA ASN A 40 0.08 -5.49 -9.99
C ASN A 40 0.60 -4.49 -8.95
N VAL A 41 1.18 -4.95 -7.85
CA VAL A 41 1.52 -4.12 -6.69
C VAL A 41 2.36 -2.90 -7.05
N ALA A 42 3.43 -3.05 -7.85
CA ALA A 42 4.29 -1.92 -8.21
C ALA A 42 3.52 -0.81 -8.96
N ARG A 43 2.59 -1.19 -9.86
CA ARG A 43 1.74 -0.24 -10.58
C ARG A 43 0.74 0.45 -9.64
N LEU A 44 0.10 -0.30 -8.76
CA LEU A 44 -0.86 0.22 -7.79
C LEU A 44 -0.18 1.16 -6.78
N VAL A 45 1.01 0.82 -6.30
CA VAL A 45 1.81 1.68 -5.43
C VAL A 45 2.21 2.96 -6.15
N ARG A 46 2.57 2.91 -7.44
CA ARG A 46 2.85 4.12 -8.21
C ARG A 46 1.64 5.05 -8.28
N ASN A 47 0.46 4.53 -8.60
CA ASN A 47 -0.78 5.32 -8.59
C ASN A 47 -1.04 5.97 -7.22
N LEU A 48 -0.86 5.20 -6.14
CA LEU A 48 -1.02 5.70 -4.77
C LEU A 48 0.00 6.78 -4.41
N HIS A 49 1.24 6.64 -4.89
CA HIS A 49 2.30 7.63 -4.69
C HIS A 49 2.00 8.93 -5.43
N GLU A 50 1.58 8.85 -6.70
CA GLU A 50 1.13 10.01 -7.48
C GLU A 50 -0.07 10.71 -6.84
N ALA A 51 -0.93 9.97 -6.13
CA ALA A 51 -2.04 10.50 -5.35
C ALA A 51 -1.63 11.06 -3.96
N GLY A 52 -0.35 11.00 -3.58
CA GLY A 52 0.16 11.46 -2.29
C GLY A 52 -0.18 10.55 -1.10
N LEU A 53 -0.62 9.32 -1.35
CA LEU A 53 -1.12 8.39 -0.31
C LEU A 53 -0.05 7.41 0.19
N VAL A 54 1.03 7.22 -0.58
CA VAL A 54 2.15 6.34 -0.26
C VAL A 54 3.46 7.05 -0.59
N ASP A 55 4.43 6.91 0.30
CA ASP A 55 5.81 7.37 0.12
C ASP A 55 6.69 6.20 -0.32
N ILE A 56 7.59 6.47 -1.27
CA ILE A 56 8.55 5.49 -1.81
C ILE A 56 9.95 5.90 -1.41
N THR A 57 10.65 5.02 -0.71
CA THR A 57 12.06 5.20 -0.32
C THR A 57 12.93 4.24 -1.12
N PRO A 58 13.89 4.73 -1.91
CA PRO A 58 14.81 3.88 -2.65
C PRO A 58 15.53 2.90 -1.74
N SER A 59 15.72 1.65 -2.19
CA SER A 59 16.49 0.66 -1.44
C SER A 59 17.56 -0.01 -2.30
N THR A 60 18.50 -0.69 -1.64
CA THR A 60 19.52 -1.53 -2.27
C THR A 60 19.25 -3.00 -1.92
N PRO A 61 19.16 -3.91 -2.90
CA PRO A 61 19.38 -3.72 -4.34
C PRO A 61 18.25 -2.96 -5.06
N ALA A 62 18.57 -2.39 -6.22
CA ALA A 62 17.60 -1.64 -7.03
C ALA A 62 16.36 -2.48 -7.39
N GLY A 63 15.19 -1.84 -7.37
CA GLY A 63 13.91 -2.50 -7.65
C GLY A 63 13.24 -3.15 -6.43
N MET A 64 13.80 -2.95 -5.23
CA MET A 64 13.20 -3.38 -3.95
C MET A 64 12.86 -2.20 -3.05
N ASP A 65 12.46 -1.08 -3.63
CA ASP A 65 12.12 0.14 -2.88
C ASP A 65 11.11 -0.13 -1.77
N TYR A 66 11.25 0.62 -0.68
CA TYR A 66 10.36 0.51 0.47
C TYR A 66 9.18 1.46 0.35
N TYR A 67 8.01 0.96 0.71
CA TYR A 67 6.75 1.68 0.65
C TYR A 67 6.24 1.95 2.05
N HIS A 68 5.81 3.18 2.29
CA HIS A 68 5.22 3.61 3.56
C HIS A 68 3.92 4.35 3.28
N ILE A 69 2.91 4.13 4.11
CA ILE A 69 1.68 4.92 3.99
C ILE A 69 1.97 6.36 4.43
N SER A 70 1.51 7.33 3.64
CA SER A 70 1.67 8.74 3.99
C SER A 70 0.67 9.15 5.06
N ALA A 71 0.88 10.33 5.66
CA ALA A 71 -0.11 10.91 6.56
C ALA A 71 -1.48 11.13 5.89
N GLN A 72 -1.49 11.42 4.59
CA GLN A 72 -2.74 11.55 3.82
C GLN A 72 -3.41 10.20 3.60
N GLY A 73 -2.65 9.15 3.32
CA GLY A 73 -3.14 7.78 3.23
C GLY A 73 -3.83 7.32 4.54
N ILE A 74 -3.22 7.61 5.69
CA ILE A 74 -3.82 7.32 7.00
C ILE A 74 -5.13 8.08 7.21
N ARG A 75 -5.18 9.37 6.85
CA ARG A 75 -6.43 10.15 6.95
C ARG A 75 -7.54 9.57 6.09
N LEU A 76 -7.21 9.17 4.85
CA LEU A 76 -8.16 8.56 3.93
C LEU A 76 -8.72 7.24 4.48
N LEU A 77 -7.86 6.34 4.99
CA LEU A 77 -8.31 5.09 5.60
C LEU A 77 -9.29 5.33 6.76
N LYS A 78 -8.98 6.29 7.63
CA LYS A 78 -9.86 6.67 8.74
C LYS A 78 -11.20 7.22 8.25
N GLN A 79 -11.23 7.96 7.15
CA GLN A 79 -12.48 8.47 6.57
C GLN A 79 -13.35 7.34 6.00
N ILE A 80 -12.75 6.40 5.27
CA ILE A 80 -13.46 5.23 4.72
C ILE A 80 -14.02 4.36 5.84
N GLN A 81 -13.22 4.07 6.87
CA GLN A 81 -13.67 3.28 8.02
C GLN A 81 -14.86 3.93 8.74
N LYS A 82 -14.85 5.26 8.93
CA LYS A 82 -15.96 5.99 9.56
C LYS A 82 -17.26 5.99 8.73
N GLN A 83 -17.18 5.83 7.41
CA GLN A 83 -18.35 5.79 6.53
C GLN A 83 -18.98 4.39 6.44
N ASN A 84 -18.25 3.36 6.86
CA ASN A 84 -18.69 1.96 6.87
C ASN A 84 -19.13 1.48 8.26
N ILE A 85 -19.31 2.39 9.23
CA ILE A 85 -19.88 2.14 10.56
C ILE A 85 -21.25 2.80 10.63
#